data_AF-A0A8H7JDQ8-F1
#
_entry.id   AF-A0A8H7JDQ8-F1
#
_cell.length_a   1.000
_cell.length_b   1.000
_cell.length_c   1.000
_cell.angle_alpha   90.00
_cell.angle_beta   90.00
_cell.angle_gamma   90.00
#
_symmetry.space_group_name_H-M   'P 1'
#
loop_
_entity.id
_entity.type
_entity.pdbx_description
1 polymer ?
#
loop_
_entity_poly.entity_id
_entity_poly.type
_entity_poly.pdbx_seq_one_letter_code
_entity_poly.pdbx_strand_id
1 'polypeptide(L)'
;MSRTALFTIDIQHSLTTPPTSIPTAPRILHAATTLLSRTRHSIQTSRLQHLPPNLDLVIVQHEESPQTGCLVRGSQAWEVVFLHRESDGNEMLIAKRDRG
;
A
#
# COMPACT_ATOMS: atom_id res chain seq x y z
N MET A 1 -3.03 -16.53 20.04
CA MET A 1 -3.29 -15.10 19.72
C MET A 1 -3.76 -15.02 18.28
N SER A 2 -4.72 -14.15 17.97
CA SER A 2 -5.14 -13.89 16.58
C SER A 2 -4.06 -13.10 15.85
N ARG A 3 -3.80 -13.48 14.61
CA ARG A 3 -2.94 -12.72 13.69
C ARG A 3 -3.79 -11.68 12.98
N THR A 4 -3.27 -10.47 12.85
CA THR A 4 -3.97 -9.35 12.20
C THR A 4 -3.22 -8.95 10.93
N ALA A 5 -3.94 -8.46 9.92
CA ALA A 5 -3.33 -7.89 8.73
C ALA A 5 -3.95 -6.51 8.44
N LEU A 6 -3.11 -5.53 8.12
CA LEU A 6 -3.53 -4.25 7.56
C LEU A 6 -3.43 -4.32 6.04
N PHE A 7 -4.54 -4.06 5.35
CA PHE A 7 -4.56 -3.93 3.89
C PHE A 7 -4.64 -2.45 3.50
N THR A 8 -3.75 -2.01 2.62
CA THR A 8 -3.90 -0.75 1.90
C THR A 8 -4.18 -1.07 0.44
N ILE A 9 -5.30 -0.58 -0.11
CA ILE A 9 -5.77 -0.96 -1.43
C ILE A 9 -5.83 0.28 -2.31
N ASP A 10 -5.18 0.22 -3.47
CA ASP A 10 -5.23 1.20 -4.56
C ASP A 10 -4.87 2.63 -4.11
N ILE A 11 -3.96 2.73 -3.15
CA ILE A 11 -3.39 4.00 -2.71
C ILE A 11 -2.16 4.33 -3.57
N GLN A 12 -2.44 4.73 -4.81
CA GLN A 12 -1.47 5.04 -5.84
C GLN A 12 -1.51 6.54 -6.20
N HIS A 13 -0.50 7.03 -6.91
CA HIS A 13 -0.39 8.45 -7.29
C HIS A 13 -1.57 8.96 -8.13
N SER A 14 -2.28 8.06 -8.83
CA SER A 14 -3.51 8.36 -9.56
C SER A 14 -4.60 9.06 -8.72
N LEU A 15 -4.62 8.88 -7.39
CA LEU A 15 -5.54 9.59 -6.49
C LEU A 15 -5.28 11.11 -6.48
N THR A 16 -4.07 11.53 -6.79
CA THR A 16 -3.64 12.94 -6.82
C THR A 16 -3.37 13.48 -8.22
N THR A 17 -3.35 12.61 -9.23
CA THR A 17 -2.97 12.96 -10.59
C THR A 17 -4.19 12.81 -11.53
N PRO A 18 -4.47 13.79 -12.41
CA PRO A 18 -5.50 13.64 -13.42
C PRO A 18 -5.30 12.39 -14.29
N PRO A 19 -6.37 11.77 -14.83
CA PRO A 19 -7.77 12.23 -14.76
C PRO A 19 -8.54 11.74 -13.52
N THR A 20 -7.93 10.89 -12.69
CA THR A 20 -8.58 10.21 -11.56
C THR A 20 -8.40 10.90 -10.22
N SER A 21 -7.90 12.14 -10.22
CA SER A 21 -7.63 12.87 -8.98
C SER A 21 -8.92 13.12 -8.20
N ILE A 22 -8.87 12.86 -6.89
CA ILE A 22 -10.00 13.13 -5.99
C ILE A 22 -9.65 14.25 -5.01
N PRO A 23 -10.57 15.21 -4.73
CA PRO A 23 -10.29 16.35 -3.85
C PRO A 23 -9.84 15.96 -2.43
N THR A 24 -10.27 14.81 -1.94
CA THR A 24 -9.98 14.31 -0.60
C THR A 24 -8.71 13.46 -0.51
N ALA A 25 -7.99 13.26 -1.62
CA ALA A 25 -6.79 12.43 -1.66
C ALA A 25 -5.74 12.81 -0.60
N PRO A 26 -5.43 14.10 -0.33
CA PRO A 26 -4.45 14.46 0.70
C PRO A 26 -4.79 13.90 2.08
N ARG A 27 -6.08 13.86 2.45
CA ARG A 27 -6.54 13.31 3.73
C ARG A 27 -6.40 11.78 3.78
N ILE A 28 -6.71 11.10 2.68
CA ILE A 28 -6.57 9.64 2.57
C ILE A 28 -5.09 9.26 2.64
N LEU A 29 -4.23 9.96 1.90
CA LEU A 29 -2.78 9.75 1.91
C LEU A 29 -2.18 9.97 3.30
N HIS A 30 -2.60 11.03 4.00
CA HIS A 30 -2.16 11.30 5.36
C HIS A 30 -2.56 10.18 6.34
N ALA A 31 -3.81 9.73 6.28
CA ALA A 31 -4.31 8.65 7.13
C ALA A 31 -3.58 7.32 6.84
N ALA A 32 -3.44 6.96 5.57
CA ALA A 32 -2.72 5.75 5.15
C ALA A 32 -1.25 5.79 5.57
N THR A 33 -0.56 6.91 5.37
CA THR A 33 0.84 7.11 5.83
C THR A 33 0.96 6.90 7.33
N THR A 34 0.03 7.45 8.11
CA THR A 34 0.03 7.32 9.57
C THR A 34 -0.21 5.88 10.01
N LEU A 35 -1.17 5.19 9.41
CA LEU A 35 -1.46 3.77 9.72
C LEU A 35 -0.29 2.85 9.34
N LEU A 36 0.34 3.08 8.19
CA LEU A 36 1.52 2.34 7.74
C LEU A 36 2.70 2.53 8.70
N SER A 37 2.95 3.78 9.10
CA SER A 37 4.02 4.10 10.05
C SER A 37 3.81 3.40 11.40
N ARG A 38 2.58 3.47 11.95
CA ARG A 38 2.23 2.81 13.21
C ARG A 38 2.32 1.29 13.13
N THR A 39 1.87 0.72 12.02
CA THR A 39 1.96 -0.72 11.71
C THR A 39 3.41 -1.19 11.71
N ARG A 40 4.27 -0.50 10.94
CA ARG A 40 5.71 -0.78 10.89
C ARG A 40 6.39 -0.62 12.24
N HIS A 41 6.00 0.39 13.02
CA HIS A 41 6.50 0.58 14.38
C HIS A 41 6.10 -0.57 15.30
N SER A 42 4.84 -1.03 15.26
CA SER A 42 4.40 -2.17 16.06
C SER A 42 5.18 -3.45 15.75
N ILE A 43 5.36 -3.74 14.46
CA ILE A 43 6.17 -4.89 13.98
C ILE A 43 7.60 -4.78 14.52
N GLN A 44 8.21 -3.61 14.39
CA GLN A 44 9.58 -3.37 14.86
C GLN A 44 9.70 -3.52 16.39
N THR A 45 8.72 -3.01 17.15
CA THR A 45 8.69 -3.13 18.61
C THR A 45 8.64 -4.60 19.05
N SER A 46 7.81 -5.43 18.41
CA SER A 46 7.79 -6.88 18.70
C SER A 46 9.17 -7.51 18.44
N ARG A 47 9.82 -7.18 17.31
CA ARG A 47 11.15 -7.69 16.98
C ARG A 47 12.21 -7.29 18.02
N LEU A 48 12.21 -6.02 18.44
CA LEU A 48 13.12 -5.50 19.46
C LEU A 48 12.92 -6.16 20.83
N GLN A 49 11.70 -6.63 21.12
CA GLN A 49 11.36 -7.39 22.32
C GLN A 49 11.61 -8.90 22.16
N HIS A 50 12.20 -9.34 21.04
CA HIS A 50 12.38 -10.76 20.69
C HIS A 50 11.07 -11.56 20.65
N LEU A 51 9.96 -10.89 20.35
CA LEU A 51 8.64 -11.50 20.16
C LEU A 51 8.32 -11.60 18.67
N PRO A 52 7.63 -12.68 18.24
CA PRO A 52 7.15 -12.77 16.87
C PRO A 52 6.10 -11.67 16.62
N PRO A 53 6.23 -10.86 15.55
CA PRO A 53 5.19 -9.92 15.16
C PRO A 53 3.88 -10.65 14.89
N ASN A 54 2.77 -10.11 15.39
CA ASN A 54 1.41 -10.63 15.19
C ASN A 54 0.62 -9.85 14.14
N LEU A 55 1.29 -8.98 13.39
CA LEU A 55 0.69 -8.08 12.42
C LEU A 55 1.44 -8.14 11.09
N ASP A 56 0.70 -8.27 9.99
CA ASP A 56 1.21 -8.18 8.63
C ASP A 56 0.69 -6.93 7.93
N LEU A 57 1.46 -6.42 6.98
CA LEU A 57 1.11 -5.32 6.12
C LEU A 57 1.01 -5.81 4.67
N VAL A 58 -0.16 -5.61 4.06
CA VAL A 58 -0.41 -5.97 2.67
C VAL A 58 -0.74 -4.71 1.87
N ILE A 59 0.12 -4.37 0.93
CA ILE A 59 -0.05 -3.26 0.00
C ILE A 59 -0.57 -3.85 -1.31
N VAL A 60 -1.77 -3.46 -1.70
CA VAL A 60 -2.40 -3.87 -2.96
C VAL A 60 -2.41 -2.67 -3.90
N GLN A 61 -1.80 -2.84 -5.07
CA GLN A 61 -1.80 -1.84 -6.14
C GLN A 61 -2.56 -2.38 -7.35
N HIS A 62 -3.38 -1.54 -7.97
CA HIS A 62 -4.07 -1.88 -9.19
C HIS A 62 -3.19 -1.61 -10.41
N GLU A 63 -3.25 -2.52 -11.38
CA GLU A 63 -2.59 -2.39 -12.66
C GLU A 63 -3.62 -2.54 -13.79
N GLU A 64 -3.52 -1.63 -14.75
CA GLU A 64 -4.34 -1.57 -15.95
C GLU A 64 -3.48 -1.81 -17.19
N SER A 65 -4.12 -2.24 -18.28
CA SER A 65 -3.51 -2.17 -19.60
C SER A 65 -3.57 -0.74 -20.14
N PRO A 66 -2.69 -0.35 -21.08
CA PRO A 66 -2.77 0.96 -21.73
C PRO A 66 -4.11 1.24 -22.43
N GLN A 67 -4.88 0.19 -22.75
CA GLN A 67 -6.20 0.29 -23.38
C GLN A 67 -7.33 0.55 -22.37
N THR A 68 -7.12 0.25 -21.09
CA THR A 68 -8.18 0.25 -20.07
C THR A 68 -8.06 1.39 -19.06
N GLY A 69 -6.88 2.01 -18.90
CA GLY A 69 -6.73 3.16 -18.02
C GLY A 69 -5.30 3.68 -17.87
N CYS A 70 -5.08 4.51 -16.83
CA CYS A 70 -3.82 5.23 -16.59
C CYS A 70 -2.86 4.53 -15.61
N LEU A 71 -3.32 3.48 -14.91
CA LEU A 71 -2.53 2.70 -13.95
C LEU A 71 -1.68 1.62 -14.65
N VAL A 72 -0.96 2.03 -15.68
CA VAL A 72 -0.05 1.15 -16.43
C VAL A 72 1.23 0.95 -15.63
N ARG A 73 1.67 -0.31 -15.47
CA ARG A 73 2.91 -0.64 -14.76
C ARG A 73 4.11 0.18 -15.25
N GLY A 74 4.82 0.79 -14.31
CA GLY A 74 5.96 1.67 -14.57
C GLY A 74 5.58 3.13 -14.88
N SER A 75 4.29 3.47 -14.95
CA SER A 75 3.85 4.86 -15.00
C SER A 75 3.88 5.48 -13.61
N GLN A 76 4.07 6.80 -13.55
CA GLN A 76 4.02 7.54 -12.28
C GLN A 76 2.65 7.38 -11.60
N ALA A 77 1.55 7.39 -12.35
CA ALA A 77 0.21 7.23 -11.78
C ALA A 77 0.00 5.86 -11.12
N TRP A 78 0.67 4.82 -11.65
CA TRP A 78 0.63 3.45 -11.15
C TRP A 78 1.45 3.25 -9.87
N GLU A 79 2.46 4.06 -9.62
CA GLU A 79 3.30 3.89 -8.43
C GLU A 79 2.48 4.07 -7.13
N VAL A 80 2.78 3.23 -6.14
CA VAL A 80 2.27 3.40 -4.78
C VAL A 80 2.85 4.67 -4.16
N VAL A 81 2.05 5.37 -3.38
CA VAL A 81 2.49 6.61 -2.72
C VAL A 81 3.49 6.36 -1.58
N PHE A 82 3.61 5.10 -1.14
CA PHE A 82 4.51 4.70 -0.06
C PHE A 82 5.48 3.65 -0.55
N LEU A 83 6.77 3.84 -0.25
CA LEU A 83 7.78 2.84 -0.56
C LEU A 83 7.50 1.56 0.23
N HIS A 84 7.38 0.46 -0.49
CA HIS A 84 7.34 -0.89 0.05
C HIS A 84 8.74 -1.31 0.54
N ARG A 85 8.81 -2.05 1.66
CA ARG A 85 10.04 -2.66 2.18
C ARG A 85 10.18 -4.11 1.69
N GLU A 86 10.84 -4.30 0.55
CA GLU A 86 11.03 -5.61 -0.11
C GLU A 86 11.68 -6.70 0.77
N SER A 87 12.53 -6.29 1.71
CA SER A 87 13.23 -7.21 2.61
C SER A 87 12.48 -7.53 3.91
N ASP A 88 11.29 -6.97 4.14
CA ASP A 88 10.53 -7.17 5.36
C ASP A 88 9.52 -8.33 5.21
N GLY A 89 9.75 -9.45 5.92
CA GLY A 89 8.88 -10.62 5.86
C GLY A 89 7.46 -10.43 6.42
N ASN A 90 7.15 -9.26 7.00
CA ASN A 90 5.80 -8.88 7.43
C ASN A 90 5.17 -7.84 6.49
N GLU A 91 5.78 -7.53 5.35
CA GLU A 91 5.28 -6.58 4.37
C GLU A 91 5.25 -7.19 2.96
N MET A 92 4.09 -7.12 2.30
CA MET A 92 3.89 -7.69 0.97
C MET A 92 3.28 -6.67 0.02
N LEU A 93 3.84 -6.58 -1.19
CA LEU A 93 3.26 -5.82 -2.30
C LEU A 93 2.60 -6.77 -3.31
N ILE A 94 1.31 -6.57 -3.56
CA ILE A 94 0.52 -7.35 -4.51
C ILE A 94 0.03 -6.42 -5.61
N ALA A 95 0.30 -6.78 -6.87
CA ALA A 95 -0.36 -6.17 -8.01
C ALA A 95 -1.64 -6.95 -8.37
N LYS A 96 -2.78 -6.27 -8.46
CA LYS A 96 -4.04 -6.83 -8.95
C LYS A 96 -4.43 -6.22 -10.30
N ARG A 97 -5.08 -7.03 -11.14
CA ARG A 97 -5.68 -6.60 -12.40
C ARG A 97 -7.16 -6.99 -12.39
N ASP A 98 -7.98 -6.28 -13.15
CA ASP A 98 -9.36 -6.71 -13.36
C ASP A 98 -9.37 -8.04 -14.12
N ARG A 99 -10.36 -8.89 -13.83
CA ARG A 99 -10.60 -10.06 -14.67
C ARG A 99 -11.21 -9.56 -15.96
N GLY A 100 -10.46 -9.65 -17.06
CA GLY A 100 -10.99 -9.53 -18.41
C GLY A 100 -11.99 -10.64 -18.71
#